data_AF-A0A2V8KX13-F1
#
_entry.id   AF-A0A2V8KX13-F1
#
_cell.length_a   1.000
_cell.length_b   1.000
_cell.length_c   1.000
_cell.angle_alpha   90.00
_cell.angle_beta   90.00
_cell.angle_gamma   90.00
#
_symmetry.space_group_name_H-M   'P 1'
#
loop_
_entity.id
_entity.type
_entity.pdbx_description
1 polymer ?
#
loop_
_entity_poly.entity_id
_entity_poly.type
_entity_poly.pdbx_seq_one_letter_code
_entity_poly.pdbx_strand_id
1 'polypeptide(L)'
;MTSPLTQAVLVFRGGANGEEPPIRVIQGRNTQILGDARGGNDKVSIDPVNNEILVPTGKGGISNEGEIPTAILVFDRMANGDVAPKRVLSGPDTLIDGRKPPVAVDPIRNLMVVNRGNALLIFDRTASGNTKPKAVIQGPK
;
A
#
# COMPACT_ATOMS: atom_id res chain seq x y z
N MET A 1 -6.23 21.84 9.43
CA MET A 1 -4.89 21.53 9.98
C MET A 1 -4.55 20.08 9.57
N THR A 2 -3.93 19.87 8.40
CA THR A 2 -3.38 18.56 8.03
C THR A 2 -2.06 18.38 8.78
N SER A 3 -1.99 17.38 9.66
CA SER A 3 -0.80 17.09 10.46
C SER A 3 0.42 16.85 9.55
N PRO A 4 1.63 17.32 9.90
CA PRO A 4 2.84 17.24 9.07
C PRO A 4 3.36 15.81 8.80
N LEU A 5 2.67 14.77 9.30
CA LEU A 5 2.95 13.35 9.02
C LEU A 5 1.87 12.67 8.16
N THR A 6 0.87 13.41 7.69
CA THR A 6 -0.28 12.85 6.95
C THR A 6 0.04 12.78 5.46
N GLN A 7 0.22 11.58 4.94
CA GLN A 7 0.46 11.34 3.53
C GLN A 7 -0.86 11.18 2.76
N ALA A 8 -0.81 11.37 1.44
CA ALA A 8 -1.98 11.34 0.58
C ALA A 8 -1.72 10.54 -0.68
N VAL A 9 -2.78 9.93 -1.21
CA VAL A 9 -2.84 9.52 -2.61
C VAL A 9 -3.60 10.59 -3.38
N LEU A 10 -2.95 11.16 -4.39
CA LEU A 10 -3.55 12.13 -5.31
C LEU A 10 -3.90 11.42 -6.61
N VAL A 11 -5.12 11.61 -7.09
CA VAL A 11 -5.56 11.08 -8.37
C VAL A 11 -5.90 12.23 -9.30
N PHE A 12 -5.26 12.27 -10.45
CA PHE A 12 -5.50 13.26 -11.51
C PHE A 12 -6.25 12.62 -12.68
N ARG A 13 -6.91 13.43 -13.50
CA ARG A 13 -7.48 12.95 -14.76
C ARG A 13 -6.35 12.61 -15.75
N GLY A 14 -6.60 11.68 -16.66
CA GLY A 14 -5.68 11.41 -17.76
C GLY A 14 -5.53 12.66 -18.64
N GLY A 15 -4.29 13.08 -18.90
CA GLY A 15 -4.00 14.30 -19.67
C GLY A 15 -4.08 15.60 -18.88
N ALA A 16 -4.15 15.55 -17.54
CA ALA A 16 -3.95 16.74 -16.72
C ALA A 16 -2.58 17.38 -17.03
N ASN A 17 -2.55 18.71 -17.16
CA ASN A 17 -1.33 19.47 -17.46
C ASN A 17 -1.24 20.72 -16.56
N GLY A 18 -0.02 21.09 -16.18
CA GLY A 18 0.23 22.24 -15.31
C GLY A 18 -0.45 22.11 -13.94
N GLU A 19 -1.08 23.19 -13.50
CA GLU A 19 -1.65 23.35 -12.15
C GLU A 19 -3.07 22.78 -11.98
N GLU A 20 -3.42 21.77 -12.78
CA GLU A 20 -4.73 21.13 -12.67
C GLU A 20 -4.87 20.39 -11.34
N PRO A 21 -5.94 20.65 -10.55
CA PRO A 21 -6.11 20.01 -9.25
C PRO A 21 -6.41 18.50 -9.39
N PRO A 22 -6.08 17.69 -8.37
CA PRO A 22 -6.47 16.29 -8.35
C PRO A 22 -7.99 16.16 -8.33
N ILE A 23 -8.50 15.19 -9.09
CA ILE A 23 -9.93 14.86 -9.11
C ILE A 23 -10.35 14.05 -7.89
N ARG A 24 -9.39 13.41 -7.19
CA ARG A 24 -9.59 12.74 -5.89
C ARG A 24 -8.34 12.86 -5.03
N VAL A 25 -8.56 12.97 -3.73
CA VAL A 25 -7.51 13.00 -2.69
C VAL A 25 -7.90 12.01 -1.60
N ILE A 26 -7.11 10.97 -1.39
CA ILE A 26 -7.27 10.04 -0.27
C ILE A 26 -6.25 10.46 0.79
N GLN A 27 -6.74 11.10 1.86
CA GLN A 27 -5.89 11.61 2.94
C GLN A 27 -6.71 11.72 4.23
N GLY A 28 -6.06 11.45 5.36
CA GLY A 28 -6.64 11.61 6.68
C GLY A 28 -6.30 10.44 7.59
N ARG A 29 -6.76 10.51 8.83
CA ARG A 29 -6.37 9.54 9.87
C ARG A 29 -6.95 8.15 9.61
N ASN A 30 -8.17 8.08 9.08
CA ASN A 30 -8.84 6.81 8.81
C ASN A 30 -8.19 6.07 7.64
N THR A 31 -7.47 6.77 6.76
CA THR A 31 -6.74 6.14 5.65
C THR A 31 -5.63 5.21 6.11
N GLN A 32 -5.07 5.40 7.31
CA GLN A 32 -3.89 4.67 7.78
C GLN A 32 -2.65 4.85 6.88
N ILE A 33 -2.66 5.80 5.92
CA ILE A 33 -1.50 6.14 5.12
C ILE A 33 -0.57 6.98 6.01
N LEU A 34 0.35 6.28 6.65
CA LEU A 34 1.26 6.86 7.61
C LEU A 34 2.62 7.10 6.96
N GLY A 35 3.14 8.30 7.17
CA GLY A 35 4.51 8.60 6.82
C GLY A 35 5.51 8.05 7.82
N ASP A 36 6.72 7.84 7.34
CA ASP A 36 7.83 7.43 8.19
C ASP A 36 8.85 8.56 8.34
N ALA A 37 9.60 8.54 9.46
CA ALA A 37 10.61 9.56 9.78
C ALA A 37 11.72 9.72 8.73
N ARG A 38 11.83 8.75 7.81
CA ARG A 38 12.85 8.71 6.76
C ARG A 38 12.24 8.86 5.36
N GLY A 39 10.95 9.24 5.23
CA GLY A 39 10.39 9.71 3.96
C GLY A 39 8.90 9.45 3.67
N GLY A 40 8.49 10.04 2.54
CA GLY A 40 7.19 9.90 1.85
C GLY A 40 6.80 8.46 1.52
N ASN A 41 5.51 8.16 1.34
CA ASN A 41 5.11 7.01 0.54
C ASN A 41 5.30 7.36 -0.93
N ASP A 42 6.05 6.52 -1.62
CA ASP A 42 6.54 6.73 -2.96
C ASP A 42 6.24 5.53 -3.86
N LYS A 43 5.32 4.66 -3.44
CA LYS A 43 4.87 3.47 -4.17
C LYS A 43 3.35 3.39 -4.17
N VAL A 44 2.80 3.09 -5.35
CA VAL A 44 1.38 2.82 -5.54
C VAL A 44 1.24 1.84 -6.69
N SER A 45 0.30 0.91 -6.57
CA SER A 45 0.00 -0.08 -7.60
C SER A 45 -1.50 -0.11 -7.86
N ILE A 46 -1.89 -0.48 -9.07
CA ILE A 46 -3.30 -0.53 -9.47
C ILE A 46 -3.68 -1.96 -9.78
N ASP A 47 -4.85 -2.33 -9.29
CA ASP A 47 -5.58 -3.49 -9.77
C ASP A 47 -6.77 -3.01 -10.61
N PRO A 48 -6.68 -3.08 -11.95
CA PRO A 48 -7.72 -2.56 -12.82
C PRO A 48 -8.99 -3.42 -12.83
N VAL A 49 -8.89 -4.72 -12.53
CA VAL A 49 -10.04 -5.64 -12.62
C VAL A 49 -10.93 -5.55 -11.37
N ASN A 50 -10.35 -5.31 -10.19
CA ASN A 50 -11.13 -5.08 -8.96
C ASN A 50 -11.38 -3.58 -8.69
N ASN A 51 -10.87 -2.70 -9.55
CA ASN A 51 -10.91 -1.25 -9.40
C ASN A 51 -10.29 -0.78 -8.08
N GLU A 52 -9.06 -1.22 -7.80
CA GLU A 52 -8.39 -0.99 -6.52
C GLU A 52 -7.03 -0.31 -6.67
N ILE A 53 -6.65 0.42 -5.62
CA ILE A 53 -5.33 1.03 -5.42
C ILE A 53 -4.67 0.32 -4.25
N LEU A 54 -3.45 -0.16 -4.45
CA LEU A 54 -2.63 -0.78 -3.41
C LEU A 54 -1.52 0.19 -3.02
N VAL A 55 -1.44 0.46 -1.72
CA VAL A 55 -0.54 1.44 -1.11
C VAL A 55 0.28 0.71 -0.04
N PRO A 56 1.52 0.29 -0.37
CA PRO A 56 2.40 -0.30 0.63
C PRO A 56 2.86 0.78 1.61
N THR A 57 2.72 0.50 2.90
CA THR A 57 3.24 1.32 4.01
C THR A 57 4.37 0.56 4.69
N GLY A 58 5.38 1.29 5.14
CA GLY A 58 6.60 0.71 5.69
C GLY A 58 6.67 0.82 7.20
N LYS A 59 7.52 -0.03 7.79
CA LYS A 59 7.91 0.08 9.19
C LYS A 59 8.56 1.44 9.45
N GLY A 60 7.84 2.32 10.15
CA GLY A 60 8.38 3.62 10.53
C GLY A 60 7.32 4.55 11.07
N GLY A 61 7.19 4.58 12.39
CA GLY A 61 6.64 5.70 13.11
C GLY A 61 7.78 6.45 13.81
N ILE A 62 7.69 7.77 13.82
CA ILE A 62 8.21 8.63 14.92
C ILE A 62 7.11 8.83 15.98
N SER A 63 6.08 7.98 15.98
CA SER A 63 5.09 8.00 17.04
C SER A 63 5.67 7.28 18.26
N ASN A 64 5.49 7.88 19.44
CA ASN A 64 5.69 7.25 20.73
C ASN A 64 4.67 6.09 20.98
N GLU A 65 4.01 5.60 19.93
CA GLU A 65 2.86 4.68 19.94
C GLU A 65 3.23 3.26 19.47
N GLY A 66 4.53 2.97 19.31
CA GLY A 66 5.04 1.65 18.94
C GLY A 66 5.35 1.48 17.46
N GLU A 67 6.00 0.37 17.12
CA GLU A 67 6.34 0.05 15.74
C GLU A 67 5.07 -0.16 14.90
N ILE A 68 4.86 0.71 13.92
CA ILE A 68 3.83 0.48 12.91
C ILE A 68 4.31 -0.64 11.98
N PRO A 69 3.55 -1.74 11.85
CA PRO A 69 3.95 -2.84 11.00
C PRO A 69 3.90 -2.43 9.53
N THR A 70 4.77 -3.03 8.72
CA THR A 70 4.65 -2.96 7.27
C THR A 70 3.30 -3.53 6.85
N ALA A 71 2.59 -2.83 5.98
CA ALA A 71 1.28 -3.25 5.50
C ALA A 71 1.09 -2.93 4.02
N ILE A 72 0.16 -3.61 3.38
CA ILE A 72 -0.40 -3.21 2.09
C ILE A 72 -1.83 -2.77 2.36
N LEU A 73 -2.06 -1.47 2.22
CA LEU A 73 -3.39 -0.88 2.30
C LEU A 73 -4.04 -0.95 0.93
N VAL A 74 -5.29 -1.40 0.86
CA VAL A 74 -6.02 -1.46 -0.39
C VAL A 74 -7.23 -0.56 -0.32
N PHE A 75 -7.38 0.34 -1.28
CA PHE A 75 -8.50 1.27 -1.40
C PHE A 75 -9.27 1.01 -2.69
N ASP A 76 -10.53 1.42 -2.74
CA ASP A 76 -11.23 1.56 -4.02
C ASP A 76 -10.59 2.68 -4.85
N ARG A 77 -10.46 2.50 -6.16
CA ARG A 77 -9.85 3.49 -7.06
C ARG A 77 -10.67 4.78 -7.20
N MET A 78 -11.94 4.74 -6.83
CA MET A 78 -12.85 5.88 -6.76
C MET A 78 -12.94 6.50 -5.37
N ALA A 79 -12.21 5.98 -4.38
CA ALA A 79 -12.18 6.55 -3.04
C ALA A 79 -11.71 8.02 -3.03
N ASN A 80 -12.30 8.81 -2.14
CA ASN A 80 -12.01 10.23 -1.97
C ASN A 80 -12.26 10.67 -0.52
N GLY A 81 -11.37 11.49 0.03
CA GLY A 81 -11.41 11.98 1.40
C GLY A 81 -10.72 11.05 2.42
N ASP A 82 -11.13 11.18 3.68
CA ASP A 82 -10.61 10.41 4.83
C ASP A 82 -11.35 9.06 4.97
N VAL A 83 -11.08 8.17 4.02
CA VAL A 83 -11.72 6.84 3.95
C VAL A 83 -10.83 5.74 4.51
N ALA A 84 -11.43 4.72 5.14
CA ALA A 84 -10.69 3.54 5.57
C ALA A 84 -10.27 2.66 4.38
N PRO A 85 -9.14 1.92 4.47
CA PRO A 85 -8.80 0.89 3.51
C PRO A 85 -9.92 -0.16 3.41
N LYS A 86 -10.23 -0.59 2.18
CA LYS A 86 -11.12 -1.72 1.88
C LYS A 86 -10.59 -3.02 2.49
N ARG A 87 -9.26 -3.19 2.51
CA ARG A 87 -8.57 -4.27 3.22
C ARG A 87 -7.13 -3.85 3.56
N VAL A 88 -6.58 -4.52 4.57
CA VAL A 88 -5.19 -4.37 5.01
C VAL A 88 -4.56 -5.75 5.01
N LEU A 89 -3.42 -5.94 4.34
CA LEU A 89 -2.59 -7.14 4.44
C LEU A 89 -1.35 -6.81 5.29
N SER A 90 -1.25 -7.40 6.47
CA SER A 90 -0.17 -7.17 7.42
C SER A 90 -0.12 -8.25 8.50
N GLY A 91 0.99 -8.33 9.22
CA GLY A 91 1.17 -9.27 10.33
C GLY A 91 2.25 -10.32 10.05
N PRO A 92 2.64 -11.08 11.08
CA PRO A 92 3.82 -11.93 11.05
C PRO A 92 3.74 -13.08 10.04
N ASP A 93 2.56 -13.65 9.81
CA ASP A 93 2.36 -14.76 8.87
C ASP A 93 2.43 -14.31 7.41
N THR A 94 2.25 -13.02 7.13
CA THR A 94 2.41 -12.49 5.78
C THR A 94 3.85 -12.56 5.30
N LEU A 95 4.83 -12.61 6.22
CA LEU A 95 6.26 -12.46 5.94
C LEU A 95 6.65 -11.12 5.28
N ILE A 96 5.71 -10.18 5.17
CA ILE A 96 5.96 -8.85 4.63
C ILE A 96 6.73 -8.05 5.67
N ASP A 97 7.89 -7.53 5.28
CA ASP A 97 8.65 -6.60 6.10
C ASP A 97 9.36 -5.55 5.24
N GLY A 98 10.23 -4.77 5.87
CA GLY A 98 10.99 -3.73 5.19
C GLY A 98 10.18 -2.47 4.95
N ARG A 99 10.78 -1.55 4.21
CA ARG A 99 10.23 -0.21 3.95
C ARG A 99 9.43 -0.21 2.65
N LYS A 100 8.11 -0.10 2.77
CA LYS A 100 7.16 0.09 1.66
C LYS A 100 7.47 -0.87 0.49
N PRO A 101 7.38 -2.19 0.72
CA PRO A 101 7.79 -3.17 -0.27
C PRO A 101 6.98 -2.98 -1.56
N PRO A 102 7.63 -2.89 -2.74
CA PRO A 102 6.91 -2.75 -4.00
C PRO A 102 5.94 -3.91 -4.22
N VAL A 103 4.77 -3.58 -4.77
CA VAL A 103 3.69 -4.54 -5.03
C VAL A 103 3.38 -4.56 -6.52
N ALA A 104 3.19 -5.74 -7.09
CA ALA A 104 2.65 -5.92 -8.43
C ALA A 104 1.40 -6.79 -8.39
N VAL A 105 0.46 -6.54 -9.30
CA VAL A 105 -0.77 -7.32 -9.43
C VAL A 105 -0.77 -8.01 -10.78
N ASP A 106 -0.98 -9.33 -10.80
CA ASP A 106 -1.25 -10.12 -12.00
C ASP A 106 -2.74 -10.49 -12.00
N PRO A 107 -3.58 -9.75 -12.74
CA PRO A 107 -5.01 -10.02 -12.79
C PRO A 107 -5.35 -11.32 -13.55
N ILE A 108 -4.48 -11.80 -14.45
CA ILE A 108 -4.71 -13.01 -15.25
C ILE A 108 -4.55 -14.26 -14.39
N ARG A 109 -3.50 -14.28 -13.55
CA ARG A 109 -3.24 -15.40 -12.63
C ARG A 109 -3.92 -15.24 -11.27
N ASN A 110 -4.61 -14.11 -11.06
CA ASN A 110 -5.23 -13.74 -9.80
C ASN A 110 -4.22 -13.66 -8.63
N LEU A 111 -3.05 -13.08 -8.89
CA LEU A 111 -1.96 -12.99 -7.92
C LEU A 111 -1.61 -11.54 -7.55
N MET A 112 -1.14 -11.38 -6.32
CA MET A 112 -0.41 -10.20 -5.87
C MET A 112 1.01 -10.63 -5.50
N VAL A 113 2.00 -9.91 -5.99
CA VAL A 113 3.42 -10.19 -5.75
C VAL A 113 4.03 -9.03 -4.98
N VAL A 114 4.65 -9.35 -3.84
CA VAL A 114 5.29 -8.37 -2.96
C VAL A 114 6.79 -8.63 -2.97
N ASN A 115 7.57 -7.61 -3.30
CA ASN A 115 9.03 -7.69 -3.25
C ASN A 115 9.54 -7.30 -1.87
N ARG A 116 10.04 -8.28 -1.12
CA ARG A 116 10.60 -8.14 0.23
C ARG A 116 12.11 -7.84 0.21
N GLY A 117 12.69 -7.59 -0.96
CA GLY A 117 14.12 -7.35 -1.15
C GLY A 117 14.90 -8.63 -1.48
N ASN A 118 14.91 -9.61 -0.58
CA ASN A 118 15.60 -10.90 -0.80
C ASN A 118 14.69 -12.03 -1.31
N ALA A 119 13.38 -11.79 -1.33
CA ALA A 119 12.37 -12.75 -1.75
C ALA A 119 11.17 -12.05 -2.41
N LEU A 120 10.51 -12.78 -3.31
CA LEU A 120 9.18 -12.44 -3.80
C LEU A 120 8.16 -13.27 -3.04
N LEU A 121 7.20 -12.59 -2.41
CA LEU A 121 6.07 -13.20 -1.73
C LEU A 121 4.86 -13.17 -2.66
N ILE A 122 4.25 -14.32 -2.90
CA ILE A 122 3.10 -14.45 -3.81
C ILE A 122 1.86 -14.69 -2.97
N PHE A 123 0.84 -13.87 -3.13
CA PHE A 123 -0.45 -13.97 -2.45
C PHE A 123 -1.57 -14.14 -3.47
N ASP A 124 -2.75 -14.59 -3.01
CA ASP A 124 -3.97 -14.32 -3.75
C ASP A 124 -4.15 -12.81 -3.89
N ARG A 125 -4.63 -12.37 -5.05
CA ARG A 125 -4.82 -10.95 -5.39
C ARG A 125 -5.73 -10.21 -4.41
N THR A 126 -6.61 -10.91 -3.71
CA THR A 126 -7.55 -10.37 -2.73
C THR A 126 -7.12 -10.61 -1.28
N ALA A 127 -5.88 -11.07 -1.03
CA ALA A 127 -5.40 -11.37 0.31
C ALA A 127 -5.54 -10.17 1.28
N SER A 128 -5.88 -10.49 2.53
CA SER A 128 -6.16 -9.54 3.61
C SER A 128 -5.77 -10.11 4.98
N GLY A 129 -5.74 -9.28 6.01
CA GLY A 129 -5.35 -9.66 7.35
C GLY A 129 -3.93 -10.21 7.41
N ASN A 130 -3.73 -11.23 8.23
CA ASN A 130 -2.45 -11.90 8.42
C ASN A 130 -2.35 -13.19 7.56
N THR A 131 -2.63 -13.06 6.26
CA THR A 131 -2.66 -14.21 5.33
C THR A 131 -1.25 -14.62 4.92
N LYS A 132 -0.95 -15.93 4.94
CA LYS A 132 0.33 -16.50 4.48
C LYS A 132 0.49 -16.38 2.97
N PRO A 133 1.71 -16.17 2.45
CA PRO A 133 1.96 -16.24 1.01
C PRO A 133 1.74 -17.67 0.50
N LYS A 134 1.17 -17.79 -0.70
CA LYS A 134 1.01 -19.05 -1.46
C LYS A 134 2.36 -19.62 -1.89
N ALA A 135 3.31 -18.75 -2.17
CA ALA A 135 4.67 -19.13 -2.52
C ALA A 135 5.65 -18.04 -2.11
N VAL A 136 6.89 -18.48 -1.84
CA VAL A 136 8.04 -17.62 -1.59
C VAL A 136 9.10 -17.99 -2.61
N ILE A 137 9.50 -17.04 -3.45
CA ILE A 137 10.61 -17.21 -4.39
C ILE A 137 11.81 -16.47 -3.82
N GLN A 138 12.90 -17.19 -3.58
CA GLN A 138 14.15 -16.63 -3.07
C GLN A 138 15.34 -17.35 -3.71
N GLY A 139 16.51 -16.74 -3.69
CA GLY A 139 17.74 -17.38 -4.18
C GLY A 139 18.10 -18.65 -3.41
N PRO A 140 19.02 -19.46 -3.94
CA PRO A 140 19.57 -20.61 -3.21
C PRO A 140 20.10 -20.18 -1.83
N LYS A 141 20.02 -21.11 -0.88
CA LYS A 141 20.59 -20.93 0.46
C LYS A 141 22.10 -20.92 0.43
#